data_AF-S8E2Y6-F1
#
_entry.id   AF-S8E2Y6-F1
#
_cell.length_a   1.000
_cell.length_b   1.000
_cell.length_c   1.000
_cell.angle_alpha   90.00
_cell.angle_beta   90.00
_cell.angle_gamma   90.00
#
_symmetry.space_group_name_H-M   'P 1'
#
loop_
_entity.id
_entity.type
_entity.pdbx_description
1 polymer ?
#
loop_
_entity_poly.entity_id
_entity_poly.type
_entity_poly.pdbx_seq_one_letter_code
_entity_poly.pdbx_strand_id
1 'polypeptide(L)'
;MLLFFVCSKEFIRSALLIALGARILLNTIFVGPDAPPSTPDSLLNGLFQGVLLYTSLTQVFLLVVPVGVGIAAKLLLDYTRTFDATQCVCTLLGVALGVVLTDVLSKTFEADTTKIQTRTRTTTTTTREVHEPSRRLRLVSFDRQERTHHQREEGHRHHRDQDDRERDRKRDRERERNPRRLEVRPITPALTYASTAPSISLDSVPSSIDPEGRMTPQERAVAVLRARASLADSERRRFKEERKWALSQGNYARASQLAWQVRRFTALMESFHREADAKVVEGAINVMR
;
A
#
# COMPACT_ATOMS: atom_id res chain seq x y z
N MET A 1 4.23 -12.09 1.86
CA MET A 1 3.68 -13.01 0.84
C MET A 1 2.27 -13.49 1.19
N LEU A 2 1.97 -13.84 2.44
CA LEU A 2 0.60 -14.18 2.89
C LEU A 2 -0.42 -13.03 2.76
N LEU A 3 -0.03 -11.76 2.96
CA LEU A 3 -0.96 -10.63 2.83
C LEU A 3 -1.27 -10.20 1.39
N PHE A 4 -0.41 -10.52 0.41
CA PHE A 4 -0.77 -10.43 -1.00
C PHE A 4 -1.80 -11.50 -1.36
N PHE A 5 -1.70 -12.69 -0.73
CA PHE A 5 -2.71 -13.73 -0.82
C PHE A 5 -4.03 -13.31 -0.15
N VAL A 6 -4.00 -12.55 0.94
CA VAL A 6 -5.20 -12.08 1.65
C VAL A 6 -5.86 -10.88 0.97
N CYS A 7 -5.10 -9.90 0.47
CA CYS A 7 -5.65 -8.76 -0.26
C CYS A 7 -6.09 -9.14 -1.69
N SER A 8 -5.38 -10.08 -2.33
CA SER A 8 -5.87 -10.72 -3.56
C SER A 8 -7.15 -11.51 -3.26
N LYS A 9 -7.23 -12.26 -2.13
CA LYS A 9 -8.45 -12.99 -1.73
C LYS A 9 -9.70 -12.12 -1.61
N GLU A 10 -9.60 -10.86 -1.19
CA GLU A 10 -10.76 -9.97 -1.12
C GLU A 10 -11.20 -9.47 -2.50
N PHE A 11 -10.25 -9.18 -3.40
CA PHE A 11 -10.58 -8.86 -4.80
C PHE A 11 -11.17 -10.06 -5.54
N ILE A 12 -10.68 -11.28 -5.23
CA ILE A 12 -11.16 -12.56 -5.75
C ILE A 12 -12.58 -12.84 -5.27
N ARG A 13 -12.91 -12.52 -4.02
CA ARG A 13 -14.29 -12.62 -3.48
C ARG A 13 -15.23 -11.69 -4.22
N SER A 14 -14.82 -10.46 -4.53
CA SER A 14 -15.63 -9.51 -5.28
C SER A 14 -15.86 -9.97 -6.73
N ALA A 15 -14.83 -10.48 -7.41
CA ALA A 15 -14.95 -11.02 -8.76
C ALA A 15 -15.80 -12.31 -8.79
N LEU A 16 -15.66 -13.20 -7.81
CA LEU A 16 -16.53 -14.37 -7.64
C LEU A 16 -17.98 -13.97 -7.35
N LEU A 17 -18.21 -12.94 -6.54
CA LEU A 17 -19.55 -12.43 -6.26
C LEU A 17 -20.18 -11.77 -7.48
N ILE A 18 -19.40 -11.08 -8.31
CA ILE A 18 -19.87 -10.52 -9.58
C ILE A 18 -20.17 -11.64 -10.59
N ALA A 19 -19.30 -12.64 -10.72
CA ALA A 19 -19.52 -13.78 -11.60
C ALA A 19 -20.70 -14.66 -11.14
N LEU A 20 -20.86 -14.86 -9.82
CA LEU A 20 -21.98 -15.58 -9.21
C LEU A 20 -23.27 -14.76 -9.29
N GLY A 21 -23.20 -13.45 -9.07
CA GLY A 21 -24.33 -12.52 -9.22
C GLY A 21 -24.82 -12.46 -10.65
N ALA A 22 -23.91 -12.38 -11.63
CA ALA A 22 -24.24 -12.48 -13.05
C ALA A 22 -24.87 -13.83 -13.38
N ARG A 23 -24.36 -14.95 -12.81
CA ARG A 23 -24.93 -16.29 -13.00
C ARG A 23 -26.35 -16.41 -12.45
N ILE A 24 -26.61 -15.89 -11.25
CA ILE A 24 -27.95 -15.88 -10.64
C ILE A 24 -28.89 -15.03 -11.50
N LEU A 25 -28.46 -13.83 -11.87
CA LEU A 25 -29.27 -12.87 -12.64
C LEU A 25 -29.60 -13.40 -14.04
N LEU A 26 -28.66 -14.09 -14.69
CA LEU A 26 -28.90 -14.73 -15.98
C LEU A 26 -29.79 -15.97 -15.87
N ASN A 27 -29.63 -16.78 -14.82
CA ASN A 27 -30.50 -17.94 -14.58
C ASN A 27 -31.93 -17.50 -14.25
N THR A 28 -32.11 -16.33 -13.63
CA THR A 28 -33.44 -15.78 -13.32
C THR A 28 -34.12 -15.05 -14.49
N ILE A 29 -33.35 -14.48 -15.43
CA ILE A 29 -33.92 -13.70 -16.54
C ILE A 29 -34.14 -14.57 -17.79
N PHE A 30 -33.33 -15.61 -18.01
CA PHE A 30 -33.36 -16.39 -19.27
C PHE A 30 -33.97 -17.79 -19.17
N VAL A 31 -34.03 -18.41 -17.98
CA VAL A 31 -34.55 -19.78 -17.87
C VAL A 31 -36.06 -19.76 -17.58
N GLY A 32 -36.83 -19.58 -18.66
CA GLY A 32 -38.19 -20.12 -18.73
C GLY A 32 -38.10 -21.63 -19.03
N PRO A 33 -38.78 -22.51 -18.28
CA PRO A 33 -38.51 -23.96 -18.29
C PRO A 33 -38.85 -24.72 -19.59
N ASP A 34 -39.49 -24.09 -20.59
CA ASP A 34 -40.08 -24.82 -21.74
C ASP A 34 -39.63 -24.34 -23.14
N ALA A 35 -38.58 -23.53 -23.26
CA ALA A 35 -38.15 -22.99 -24.57
C ALA A 35 -37.07 -23.86 -25.27
N PRO A 36 -37.16 -24.06 -26.60
CA PRO A 36 -36.14 -24.77 -27.38
C PRO A 36 -34.77 -24.06 -27.28
N PRO A 37 -33.64 -24.80 -27.39
CA PRO A 37 -32.30 -24.27 -27.16
C PRO A 37 -32.07 -23.03 -28.01
N SER A 38 -32.00 -21.89 -27.35
CA SER A 38 -32.01 -20.61 -28.00
C SER A 38 -30.57 -20.14 -28.25
N THR A 39 -30.31 -19.57 -29.43
CA THR A 39 -29.02 -18.97 -29.77
C THR A 39 -28.43 -18.02 -28.71
N PRO A 40 -29.19 -17.22 -27.93
CA PRO A 40 -28.62 -16.39 -26.87
C PRO A 40 -27.99 -17.20 -25.73
N ASP A 41 -28.46 -18.42 -25.44
CA ASP A 41 -27.91 -19.23 -24.35
C ASP A 41 -26.46 -19.66 -24.63
N SER A 42 -26.16 -19.91 -25.91
CA SER A 42 -24.82 -20.22 -26.38
C SER A 42 -23.88 -19.02 -26.25
N LEU A 43 -24.38 -17.82 -26.56
CA LEU A 43 -23.62 -16.58 -26.45
C LEU A 43 -23.31 -16.25 -24.99
N LEU A 44 -24.28 -16.42 -24.09
CA LEU A 44 -24.12 -16.23 -22.65
C LEU A 44 -23.12 -17.20 -22.03
N ASN A 45 -23.20 -18.48 -22.42
CA ASN A 45 -22.22 -19.47 -21.98
C ASN A 45 -20.80 -19.12 -22.45
N GLY A 46 -20.65 -18.67 -23.70
CA GLY A 46 -19.37 -18.17 -24.21
C GLY A 46 -18.86 -16.96 -23.42
N LEU A 47 -19.75 -15.99 -23.13
CA LEU A 47 -19.41 -14.80 -22.36
C LEU A 47 -18.85 -15.14 -20.98
N PHE A 48 -19.49 -16.07 -20.26
CA PHE A 48 -18.97 -16.53 -18.97
C PHE A 48 -17.63 -17.24 -19.08
N GLN A 49 -17.42 -18.06 -20.11
CA GLN A 49 -16.13 -18.70 -20.35
C GLN A 49 -15.03 -17.68 -20.61
N GLY A 50 -15.33 -16.60 -21.35
CA GLY A 50 -14.42 -15.47 -21.58
C GLY A 50 -14.05 -14.72 -20.29
N VAL A 51 -15.03 -14.42 -19.44
CA VAL A 51 -14.79 -13.78 -18.13
C VAL A 51 -13.92 -14.67 -17.23
N LEU A 52 -14.22 -15.98 -17.19
CA LEU A 52 -13.45 -16.95 -16.41
C LEU A 52 -12.00 -17.06 -16.91
N LEU A 53 -11.81 -17.07 -18.23
CA LEU A 53 -10.49 -17.09 -18.87
C LEU A 53 -9.69 -15.83 -18.51
N TYR A 54 -10.28 -14.64 -18.64
CA TYR A 54 -9.62 -13.37 -18.28
C TYR A 54 -9.25 -13.31 -16.80
N THR A 55 -10.13 -13.77 -15.92
CA THR A 55 -9.87 -13.81 -14.47
C THR A 55 -8.73 -14.78 -14.15
N SER A 56 -8.69 -15.94 -14.82
CA SER A 56 -7.60 -16.90 -14.67
C SER A 56 -6.27 -16.30 -15.13
N LEU A 57 -6.29 -15.53 -16.23
CA LEU A 57 -5.14 -14.86 -16.81
C LEU A 57 -4.50 -13.83 -15.88
N THR A 58 -5.34 -13.06 -15.18
CA THR A 58 -4.89 -12.00 -14.27
C THR A 58 -4.43 -12.52 -12.92
N GLN A 59 -4.97 -13.65 -12.46
CA GLN A 59 -4.78 -14.11 -11.09
C GLN A 59 -3.68 -15.17 -10.95
N VAL A 60 -3.61 -16.16 -11.85
CA VAL A 60 -2.61 -17.24 -11.83
C VAL A 60 -2.31 -17.67 -13.27
N PHE A 61 -1.23 -17.15 -13.84
CA PHE A 61 -0.83 -17.47 -15.22
C PHE A 61 -0.69 -18.99 -15.49
N LEU A 62 -0.31 -19.79 -14.48
CA LEU A 62 -0.22 -21.25 -14.59
C LEU A 62 -1.58 -21.94 -14.80
N LEU A 63 -2.70 -21.34 -14.37
CA LEU A 63 -4.05 -21.89 -14.57
C LEU A 63 -4.62 -21.56 -15.96
N VAL A 64 -4.02 -20.63 -16.70
CA VAL A 64 -4.47 -20.26 -18.05
C VAL A 64 -4.40 -21.44 -19.00
N VAL A 65 -3.31 -22.20 -18.95
CA VAL A 65 -3.09 -23.34 -19.84
C VAL A 65 -4.18 -24.41 -19.67
N PRO A 66 -4.45 -24.96 -18.47
CA PRO A 66 -5.50 -25.97 -18.32
C PRO A 66 -6.90 -25.43 -18.60
N VAL A 67 -7.20 -24.18 -18.25
CA VAL A 67 -8.50 -23.55 -18.53
C VAL A 67 -8.70 -23.33 -20.03
N GLY A 68 -7.69 -22.82 -20.73
CA GLY A 68 -7.72 -22.62 -22.18
C GLY A 68 -7.86 -23.93 -22.94
N VAL A 69 -7.11 -24.96 -22.53
CA VAL A 69 -7.24 -26.32 -23.08
C VAL A 69 -8.64 -26.88 -22.84
N GLY A 70 -9.21 -26.69 -21.64
CA GLY A 70 -10.57 -27.13 -21.33
C GLY A 70 -11.64 -26.44 -22.20
N ILE A 71 -11.53 -25.13 -22.43
CA ILE A 71 -12.45 -24.39 -23.30
C ILE A 71 -12.30 -24.86 -24.76
N ALA A 72 -11.08 -25.00 -25.26
CA ALA A 72 -10.82 -25.46 -26.62
C ALA A 72 -11.32 -26.90 -26.84
N ALA A 73 -11.07 -27.80 -25.89
CA ALA A 73 -11.53 -29.18 -25.95
C ALA A 73 -13.07 -29.26 -25.93
N LYS A 74 -13.73 -28.43 -25.10
CA LYS A 74 -15.19 -28.35 -25.09
C LYS A 74 -15.73 -27.85 -26.43
N LEU A 75 -15.19 -26.76 -26.97
CA LEU A 75 -15.63 -26.21 -28.27
C LEU A 75 -15.47 -27.23 -29.40
N LEU A 76 -14.37 -28.00 -29.38
CA LEU A 76 -14.15 -29.08 -30.33
C LEU A 76 -15.19 -30.19 -30.18
N LEU A 77 -15.51 -30.58 -28.93
CA LEU A 77 -16.50 -31.62 -28.65
C LEU A 77 -17.91 -31.16 -29.08
N ASP A 78 -18.29 -29.94 -28.74
CA ASP A 78 -19.57 -29.34 -29.17
C ASP A 78 -19.65 -29.26 -30.70
N TYR A 79 -18.57 -28.83 -31.38
CA TYR A 79 -18.50 -28.79 -32.84
C TYR A 79 -18.67 -30.17 -33.48
N THR A 80 -17.97 -31.20 -32.94
CA THR A 80 -18.07 -32.57 -33.47
C THR A 80 -19.41 -33.24 -33.23
N ARG A 81 -20.17 -32.79 -32.21
CA ARG A 81 -21.41 -33.45 -31.80
C ARG A 81 -22.65 -32.88 -32.46
N THR A 82 -22.72 -31.57 -32.64
CA THR A 82 -23.90 -30.92 -33.25
C THR A 82 -23.67 -30.53 -34.71
N PHE A 83 -22.42 -30.40 -35.17
CA PHE A 83 -22.06 -29.86 -36.50
C PHE A 83 -22.67 -28.47 -36.79
N ASP A 84 -23.24 -27.80 -35.79
CA ASP A 84 -23.86 -26.49 -35.92
C ASP A 84 -22.80 -25.39 -35.81
N ALA A 85 -22.26 -25.00 -36.97
CA ALA A 85 -21.27 -23.94 -37.06
C ALA A 85 -21.76 -22.61 -36.45
N THR A 86 -23.06 -22.33 -36.53
CA THR A 86 -23.68 -21.11 -35.99
C THR A 86 -23.56 -21.04 -34.46
N GLN A 87 -23.79 -22.15 -33.76
CA GLN A 87 -23.66 -22.20 -32.30
C GLN A 87 -22.20 -22.05 -31.87
N CYS A 88 -21.28 -22.66 -32.60
CA CYS A 88 -19.84 -22.52 -32.36
C CYS A 88 -19.36 -21.07 -32.55
N VAL A 89 -19.82 -20.39 -33.60
CA VAL A 89 -19.49 -18.97 -33.83
C VAL A 89 -20.08 -18.09 -32.73
N CYS A 90 -21.32 -18.34 -32.30
CA CYS A 90 -21.94 -17.60 -31.20
C CYS A 90 -21.22 -17.78 -29.86
N THR A 91 -20.75 -19.00 -29.53
CA THR A 91 -19.97 -19.23 -28.30
C THR A 91 -18.62 -18.55 -28.37
N LEU A 92 -17.90 -18.64 -29.49
CA LEU A 92 -16.63 -17.93 -29.70
C LEU A 92 -16.78 -16.41 -29.59
N LEU A 93 -17.84 -15.86 -30.19
CA LEU A 93 -18.16 -14.44 -30.11
C LEU A 93 -18.48 -14.03 -28.67
N GLY A 94 -19.22 -14.86 -27.93
CA GLY A 94 -19.44 -14.70 -26.50
C GLY A 94 -18.12 -14.64 -25.72
N VAL A 95 -17.21 -15.60 -25.94
CA VAL A 95 -15.90 -15.65 -25.26
C VAL A 95 -15.10 -14.37 -25.52
N ALA A 96 -15.00 -13.93 -26.77
CA ALA A 96 -14.30 -12.70 -27.14
C ALA A 96 -14.92 -11.47 -26.46
N LEU A 97 -16.26 -11.38 -26.45
CA LEU A 97 -16.98 -10.27 -25.84
C LEU A 97 -16.80 -10.24 -24.32
N GLY A 98 -16.78 -11.40 -23.67
CA GLY A 98 -16.50 -11.53 -22.24
C GLY A 98 -15.10 -11.03 -21.85
N VAL A 99 -14.09 -11.34 -22.67
CA VAL A 99 -12.71 -10.86 -22.45
C VAL A 99 -12.62 -9.34 -22.61
N VAL A 100 -13.19 -8.78 -23.69
CA VAL A 100 -13.16 -7.33 -23.95
C VAL A 100 -13.92 -6.55 -22.89
N LEU A 101 -15.12 -7.02 -22.51
CA LEU A 101 -15.93 -6.40 -21.46
C LEU A 101 -15.18 -6.36 -20.14
N THR A 102 -14.51 -7.46 -19.77
CA THR A 102 -13.75 -7.52 -18.51
C THR A 102 -12.54 -6.60 -18.54
N ASP A 103 -11.85 -6.46 -19.68
CA ASP A 103 -10.73 -5.53 -19.84
C ASP A 103 -11.17 -4.06 -19.71
N VAL A 104 -12.29 -3.68 -20.34
CA VAL A 104 -12.86 -2.34 -20.23
C VAL A 104 -13.28 -2.05 -18.78
N LEU A 105 -13.97 -3.00 -18.14
CA LEU A 105 -14.36 -2.86 -16.73
C LEU A 105 -13.14 -2.69 -15.83
N SER A 106 -12.10 -3.51 -16.01
CA SER A 106 -10.85 -3.39 -15.26
C SER A 106 -10.25 -1.99 -15.38
N LYS A 107 -10.18 -1.45 -16.62
CA LYS A 107 -9.69 -0.09 -16.88
C LYS A 107 -10.55 0.98 -16.24
N THR A 108 -11.89 0.83 -16.26
CA THR A 108 -12.79 1.82 -15.62
C THR A 108 -12.62 1.84 -14.09
N PHE A 109 -12.47 0.69 -13.45
CA PHE A 109 -12.25 0.63 -12.00
C PHE A 109 -10.87 1.15 -11.58
N GLU A 110 -9.82 0.91 -12.38
CA GLU A 110 -8.51 1.53 -12.17
C GLU A 110 -8.55 3.05 -12.37
N ALA A 111 -9.34 3.55 -13.33
CA ALA A 111 -9.53 4.98 -13.55
C ALA A 111 -10.31 5.68 -12.42
N ASP A 112 -11.27 5.01 -11.79
CA ASP A 112 -12.05 5.59 -10.70
C ASP A 112 -11.30 5.56 -9.36
N THR A 113 -10.54 4.50 -9.08
CA THR A 113 -9.68 4.44 -7.89
C THR A 113 -8.58 5.50 -7.90
N THR A 114 -8.01 5.78 -9.07
CA THR A 114 -7.04 6.87 -9.22
C THR A 114 -7.69 8.24 -9.03
N LYS A 115 -8.91 8.47 -9.54
CA LYS A 115 -9.65 9.73 -9.34
C LYS A 115 -10.03 9.99 -7.88
N ILE A 116 -10.48 8.97 -7.14
CA ILE A 116 -10.82 9.09 -5.70
C ILE A 116 -9.57 9.45 -4.88
N GLN A 117 -8.42 8.86 -5.21
CA GLN A 117 -7.17 9.17 -4.52
C GLN A 117 -6.65 10.60 -4.82
N THR A 118 -6.96 11.16 -5.99
CA THR A 118 -6.69 12.59 -6.29
C THR A 118 -7.65 13.57 -5.63
N ARG A 119 -8.91 13.21 -5.35
CA ARG A 119 -9.88 14.14 -4.73
C ARG A 119 -9.63 14.40 -3.24
N THR A 120 -8.87 13.53 -2.56
CA THR A 120 -8.38 13.79 -1.19
C THR A 120 -7.01 14.50 -1.18
N ARG A 121 -6.46 14.88 -2.34
CA ARG A 121 -5.16 15.54 -2.46
C ARG A 121 -5.22 16.78 -3.36
N THR A 122 -6.32 17.51 -3.34
CA THR A 122 -6.40 18.89 -3.84
C THR A 122 -6.16 19.87 -2.70
N THR A 123 -4.90 19.99 -2.32
CA THR A 123 -4.31 21.27 -1.95
C THR A 123 -2.88 21.25 -2.49
N THR A 124 -2.70 22.05 -3.57
CA THR A 124 -1.44 22.53 -4.17
C THR A 124 -0.43 21.45 -4.58
N THR A 125 -0.10 21.25 -5.85
CA THR A 125 0.70 22.19 -6.64
C THR A 125 0.75 21.73 -8.10
N THR A 126 0.56 22.69 -8.99
CA THR A 126 0.82 22.65 -10.43
C THR A 126 2.28 22.33 -10.74
N THR A 127 2.55 21.51 -11.75
CA THR A 127 3.47 21.77 -12.89
C THR A 127 3.57 20.48 -13.72
N ARG A 128 3.05 20.46 -14.95
CA ARG A 128 3.66 20.94 -16.21
C ARG A 128 4.73 19.95 -16.71
N GLU A 129 4.40 19.37 -17.86
CA GLU A 129 5.26 18.53 -18.69
C GLU A 129 6.53 19.24 -19.17
N VAL A 130 7.48 18.39 -19.59
CA VAL A 130 8.50 18.56 -20.64
C VAL A 130 9.97 18.63 -20.18
N HIS A 131 10.70 17.62 -20.69
CA HIS A 131 12.14 17.49 -20.98
C HIS A 131 13.15 17.21 -19.86
N GLU A 132 13.83 16.08 -20.01
CA GLU A 132 15.19 15.86 -19.50
C GLU A 132 16.10 17.01 -19.92
N PRO A 133 16.96 17.47 -19.01
CA PRO A 133 18.38 17.26 -19.28
C PRO A 133 19.20 16.84 -18.05
N SER A 134 20.09 15.88 -18.31
CA SER A 134 21.42 15.69 -17.74
C SER A 134 21.77 16.38 -16.41
N ARG A 135 21.97 15.55 -15.39
CA ARG A 135 22.92 15.65 -14.26
C ARG A 135 23.50 17.06 -13.97
N ARG A 136 22.95 17.73 -12.95
CA ARG A 136 23.74 18.61 -12.07
C ARG A 136 23.14 18.67 -10.67
N LEU A 137 23.98 18.28 -9.70
CA LEU A 137 23.81 18.56 -8.27
C LEU A 137 23.49 20.04 -8.08
N ARG A 138 22.37 20.39 -7.43
CA ARG A 138 22.30 21.64 -6.68
C ARG A 138 21.28 21.61 -5.55
N LEU A 139 21.81 22.07 -4.42
CA LEU A 139 21.20 22.60 -3.21
C LEU A 139 19.73 23.01 -3.31
N VAL A 140 19.03 22.62 -2.25
CA VAL A 140 17.78 23.16 -1.72
C VAL A 140 17.78 24.69 -1.79
N SER A 141 16.91 25.26 -2.61
CA SER A 141 16.42 26.64 -2.45
C SER A 141 15.06 26.57 -1.75
N PHE A 142 14.98 27.22 -0.59
CA PHE A 142 13.73 27.54 0.08
C PHE A 142 13.07 28.70 -0.66
N ASP A 143 12.00 28.43 -1.39
CA ASP A 143 11.10 29.48 -1.85
C ASP A 143 10.06 29.73 -0.76
N ARG A 144 10.28 30.83 -0.04
CA ARG A 144 9.49 31.32 1.09
C ARG A 144 8.56 32.38 0.52
N GLN A 145 7.33 31.97 0.23
CA GLN A 145 6.28 32.85 -0.27
C GLN A 145 5.99 34.00 0.71
N GLU A 146 5.97 35.20 0.13
CA GLU A 146 5.63 36.49 0.68
C GLU A 146 4.41 36.44 1.62
N ARG A 147 4.64 36.85 2.87
CA ARG A 147 3.65 37.64 3.59
C ARG A 147 4.18 39.06 3.71
N THR A 148 3.34 39.93 3.20
CA THR A 148 3.44 41.37 3.09
C THR A 148 3.88 42.06 4.38
N HIS A 149 4.77 43.02 4.17
CA HIS A 149 5.12 44.15 5.02
C HIS A 149 3.98 44.62 5.94
N HIS A 150 4.20 44.52 7.25
CA HIS A 150 4.00 45.67 8.13
C HIS A 150 5.37 46.18 8.59
N GLN A 151 5.69 47.32 8.03
CA GLN A 151 6.68 48.30 8.43
C GLN A 151 6.42 48.75 9.86
N ARG A 152 7.34 48.48 10.80
CA ARG A 152 7.91 49.50 11.71
C ARG A 152 8.87 48.89 12.73
N GLU A 153 9.95 49.64 12.91
CA GLU A 153 10.74 49.80 14.14
C GLU A 153 11.63 48.59 14.50
N GLU A 154 12.90 48.61 14.11
CA GLU A 154 14.00 49.35 14.76
C GLU A 154 14.28 48.88 16.19
N GLY A 155 15.53 48.45 16.40
CA GLY A 155 16.17 48.56 17.71
C GLY A 155 16.49 47.23 18.39
N HIS A 156 17.75 46.81 18.23
CA HIS A 156 18.50 45.99 19.18
C HIS A 156 18.19 44.48 19.26
N ARG A 157 19.03 43.67 18.59
CA ARG A 157 19.52 42.34 19.06
C ARG A 157 20.54 41.77 18.07
N HIS A 158 21.76 42.31 18.07
CA HIS A 158 22.86 41.82 17.21
C HIS A 158 24.06 41.24 17.96
N HIS A 159 23.93 40.88 19.24
CA HIS A 159 25.10 40.40 20.02
C HIS A 159 24.99 38.97 20.59
N ARG A 160 23.97 38.18 20.24
CA ARG A 160 23.74 36.85 20.87
C ARG A 160 24.03 35.63 19.99
N ASP A 161 24.25 35.81 18.68
CA ASP A 161 24.40 34.70 17.73
C ASP A 161 25.84 34.24 17.49
N GLN A 162 26.83 34.87 18.12
CA GLN A 162 28.25 34.49 17.96
C GLN A 162 28.68 33.38 18.91
N ASP A 163 28.12 33.31 20.13
CA ASP A 163 28.50 32.32 21.13
C ASP A 163 27.95 30.91 20.84
N ASP A 164 26.76 30.80 20.22
CA ASP A 164 26.16 29.49 19.93
C ASP A 164 26.85 28.76 18.76
N ARG A 165 27.44 29.51 17.81
CA ARG A 165 28.18 28.91 16.68
C ARG A 165 29.55 28.34 17.08
N GLU A 166 30.10 28.75 18.21
CA GLU A 166 31.40 28.25 18.69
C GLU A 166 31.26 26.96 19.51
N ARG A 167 30.12 26.77 20.21
CA ARG A 167 29.82 25.52 20.94
C ARG A 167 29.62 24.32 20.02
N ASP A 168 28.95 24.50 18.88
CA ASP A 168 28.70 23.38 17.96
C ASP A 168 29.99 22.90 17.27
N ARG A 169 30.90 23.80 16.91
CA ARG A 169 32.19 23.41 16.29
C ARG A 169 33.14 22.68 17.24
N LYS A 170 32.96 22.82 18.56
CA LYS A 170 33.79 22.11 19.55
C LYS A 170 33.32 20.66 19.73
N ARG A 171 32.03 20.39 19.57
CA ARG A 171 31.43 19.06 19.76
C ARG A 171 31.80 18.07 18.65
N ASP A 172 31.96 18.55 17.42
CA ASP A 172 32.37 17.71 16.30
C ASP A 172 33.85 17.32 16.36
N ARG A 173 34.72 18.18 16.91
CA ARG A 173 36.16 17.89 17.09
C ARG A 173 36.46 16.86 18.18
N GLU A 174 35.62 16.70 19.19
CA GLU A 174 35.79 15.65 20.21
C GLU A 174 35.44 14.25 19.68
N ARG A 175 34.58 14.16 18.67
CA ARG A 175 34.13 12.86 18.12
C ARG A 175 35.16 12.18 17.22
N GLU A 176 36.09 12.94 16.63
CA GLU A 176 37.16 12.40 15.77
C GLU A 176 38.41 11.94 16.53
N ARG A 177 38.61 12.36 17.79
CA ARG A 177 39.88 12.15 18.49
C ARG A 177 39.99 10.87 19.33
N ASN A 178 38.99 9.98 19.28
CA ASN A 178 39.03 8.72 20.04
C ASN A 178 38.94 7.44 19.17
N PRO A 179 39.99 7.08 18.42
CA PRO A 179 40.08 5.79 17.75
C PRO A 179 40.78 4.74 18.65
N ARG A 180 40.23 4.44 19.84
CA ARG A 180 40.74 3.36 20.71
C ARG A 180 39.64 2.53 21.35
N ARG A 181 39.30 1.42 20.68
CA ARG A 181 39.13 0.04 21.18
C ARG A 181 38.18 -0.72 20.28
N LEU A 182 38.69 -1.13 19.11
CA LEU A 182 38.22 -2.33 18.43
C LEU A 182 38.74 -3.52 19.24
N GLU A 183 38.01 -3.91 20.29
CA GLU A 183 38.13 -5.27 20.81
C GLU A 183 37.37 -6.20 19.86
N VAL A 184 38.17 -6.90 19.05
CA VAL A 184 37.74 -8.03 18.22
C VAL A 184 37.20 -9.10 19.17
N ARG A 185 35.87 -9.17 19.28
CA ARG A 185 35.20 -10.29 19.94
C ARG A 185 35.14 -11.45 18.94
N PRO A 186 35.52 -12.68 19.33
CA PRO A 186 35.54 -13.83 18.44
C PRO A 186 34.14 -14.17 17.92
N ILE A 187 34.13 -14.54 16.64
CA ILE A 187 32.98 -14.91 15.82
C ILE A 187 32.28 -16.11 16.48
N THR A 188 31.16 -15.87 17.16
CA THR A 188 30.15 -16.90 17.38
C THR A 188 29.30 -16.99 16.11
N PRO A 189 29.13 -18.18 15.50
CA PRO A 189 28.26 -18.37 14.35
C PRO A 189 26.81 -18.34 14.83
N ALA A 190 26.28 -17.14 15.06
CA ALA A 190 24.84 -16.97 15.19
C ALA A 190 24.24 -17.12 13.79
N LEU A 191 23.63 -18.29 13.57
CA LEU A 191 22.62 -18.54 12.54
C LEU A 191 21.76 -17.27 12.35
N THR A 192 22.11 -16.49 11.34
CA THR A 192 21.37 -15.30 10.94
C THR A 192 20.22 -15.80 10.09
N TYR A 193 19.28 -16.48 10.74
CA TYR A 193 17.96 -16.65 10.17
C TYR A 193 17.41 -15.25 9.93
N ALA A 194 16.94 -15.02 8.72
CA ALA A 194 16.30 -13.79 8.27
C ALA A 194 15.16 -13.41 9.22
N SER A 195 15.50 -12.74 10.32
CA SER A 195 14.51 -12.26 11.27
C SER A 195 13.98 -10.96 10.73
N THR A 196 12.94 -11.07 9.90
CA THR A 196 11.99 -9.98 9.62
C THR A 196 11.15 -9.63 10.85
N ALA A 197 11.51 -10.12 12.03
CA ALA A 197 10.88 -9.71 13.27
C ALA A 197 11.32 -8.26 13.58
N PRO A 198 10.39 -7.36 13.92
CA PRO A 198 10.75 -6.04 14.39
C PRO A 198 11.70 -6.21 15.59
N SER A 199 12.87 -5.56 15.53
CA SER A 199 13.93 -5.71 16.55
C SER A 199 13.54 -5.10 17.90
N ILE A 200 12.35 -4.53 18.00
CA ILE A 200 11.80 -3.93 19.22
C ILE A 200 10.43 -4.56 19.48
N SER A 201 10.36 -5.45 20.46
CA SER A 201 9.09 -6.02 20.91
C SER A 201 8.23 -4.89 21.48
N LEU A 202 7.04 -4.69 20.89
CA LEU A 202 6.06 -3.67 21.29
C LEU A 202 5.57 -3.82 22.75
N ASP A 203 5.87 -4.96 23.38
CA ASP A 203 5.52 -5.29 24.76
C ASP A 203 6.57 -4.83 25.79
N SER A 204 7.75 -4.36 25.36
CA SER A 204 8.84 -3.97 26.27
C SER A 204 8.77 -2.52 26.77
N VAL A 205 7.78 -1.74 26.30
CA VAL A 205 7.64 -0.30 26.60
C VAL A 205 6.98 0.07 27.95
N PRO A 206 6.18 -0.78 28.64
CA PRO A 206 5.31 -0.26 29.70
C PRO A 206 6.02 0.18 30.99
N SER A 207 7.24 -0.28 31.29
CA SER A 207 7.88 -0.03 32.60
C SER A 207 8.67 1.27 32.72
N SER A 208 8.97 1.97 31.62
CA SER A 208 9.88 3.14 31.62
C SER A 208 9.16 4.50 31.65
N ILE A 209 7.86 4.53 31.35
CA ILE A 209 7.15 5.79 31.04
C ILE A 209 6.80 6.60 32.29
N ASP A 210 6.65 5.95 33.45
CA ASP A 210 6.27 6.60 34.70
C ASP A 210 6.95 5.91 35.89
N PRO A 211 8.27 6.09 36.07
CA PRO A 211 9.03 5.43 37.14
C PRO A 211 8.61 5.91 38.54
N GLU A 212 8.10 7.15 38.64
CA GLU A 212 7.71 7.80 39.90
C GLU A 212 6.22 7.66 40.21
N GLY A 213 5.44 7.01 39.34
CA GLY A 213 4.00 6.80 39.54
C GLY A 213 3.18 8.08 39.60
N ARG A 214 3.69 9.20 39.05
CA ARG A 214 3.03 10.52 39.16
C ARG A 214 1.89 10.70 38.17
N MET A 215 1.85 9.91 37.09
CA MET A 215 0.79 9.99 36.10
C MET A 215 -0.45 9.24 36.56
N THR A 216 -1.61 9.83 36.31
CA THR A 216 -2.87 9.10 36.47
C THR A 216 -2.90 7.88 35.54
N PRO A 217 -3.66 6.80 35.87
CA PRO A 217 -3.73 5.61 35.03
C PRO A 217 -4.13 5.89 33.57
N GLN A 218 -4.97 6.91 33.34
CA GLN A 218 -5.38 7.33 32.00
C GLN A 218 -4.27 8.07 31.25
N GLU A 219 -3.58 9.00 31.90
CA GLU A 219 -2.42 9.68 31.31
C GLU A 219 -1.31 8.70 30.96
N ARG A 220 -1.08 7.68 31.81
CA ARG A 220 -0.13 6.60 31.53
C ARG A 220 -0.51 5.83 30.26
N ALA A 221 -1.78 5.50 30.08
CA ALA A 221 -2.25 4.82 28.87
C ALA A 221 -2.05 5.68 27.61
N VAL A 222 -2.36 6.98 27.67
CA VAL A 222 -2.11 7.93 26.57
C VAL A 222 -0.61 8.04 26.28
N ALA A 223 0.23 8.12 27.30
CA ALA A 223 1.68 8.18 27.16
C ALA A 223 2.24 6.90 26.50
N VAL A 224 1.74 5.73 26.87
CA VAL A 224 2.10 4.45 26.23
C VAL A 224 1.69 4.43 24.76
N LEU A 225 0.48 4.88 24.42
CA LEU A 225 0.03 4.95 23.01
C LEU A 225 0.88 5.92 22.18
N ARG A 226 1.23 7.09 22.73
CA ARG A 226 2.12 8.06 22.06
C ARG A 226 3.54 7.53 21.90
N ALA A 227 4.06 6.81 22.89
CA ALA A 227 5.35 6.14 22.78
C ALA A 227 5.34 5.07 21.68
N ARG A 228 4.27 4.27 21.59
CA ARG A 228 4.06 3.28 20.52
C ARG A 228 3.95 3.93 19.13
N ALA A 229 3.26 5.06 19.03
CA ALA A 229 3.21 5.84 17.78
C ALA A 229 4.60 6.34 17.36
N SER A 230 5.36 6.89 18.31
CA SER A 230 6.73 7.37 18.08
C SER A 230 7.67 6.24 17.63
N LEU A 231 7.50 5.06 18.24
CA LEU A 231 8.22 3.86 17.89
C LEU A 231 7.89 3.41 16.45
N ALA A 232 6.61 3.39 16.08
CA ALA A 232 6.17 3.06 14.73
C ALA A 232 6.74 4.04 13.68
N ASP A 233 6.84 5.34 13.98
CA ASP A 233 7.46 6.31 13.07
C ASP A 233 8.97 6.10 12.94
N SER A 234 9.67 5.69 14.01
CA SER A 234 11.09 5.39 13.94
C SER A 234 11.38 4.21 12.99
N GLU A 235 10.60 3.14 13.08
CA GLU A 235 10.67 1.99 12.17
C GLU A 235 10.31 2.40 10.73
N ARG A 236 9.27 3.22 10.55
CA ARG A 236 8.89 3.76 9.26
C ARG A 236 10.05 4.53 8.59
N ARG A 237 10.78 5.36 9.35
CA ARG A 237 11.94 6.12 8.83
C ARG A 237 13.08 5.18 8.43
N ARG A 238 13.41 4.21 9.28
CA ARG A 238 14.39 3.17 8.97
C ARG A 238 14.05 2.44 7.67
N PHE A 239 12.82 1.98 7.50
CA PHE A 239 12.41 1.29 6.26
C PHE A 239 12.45 2.19 5.02
N LYS A 240 12.23 3.51 5.16
CA LYS A 240 12.42 4.46 4.06
C LYS A 240 13.88 4.57 3.63
N GLU A 241 14.80 4.57 4.58
CA GLU A 241 16.24 4.61 4.32
C GLU A 241 16.72 3.31 3.69
N GLU A 242 16.35 2.16 4.27
CA GLU A 242 16.66 0.85 3.69
C GLU A 242 16.10 0.71 2.27
N ARG A 243 14.91 1.28 1.99
CA ARG A 243 14.33 1.27 0.64
C ARG A 243 15.18 2.06 -0.34
N LYS A 244 15.65 3.26 0.05
CA LYS A 244 16.54 4.07 -0.80
C LYS A 244 17.83 3.32 -1.10
N TRP A 245 18.37 2.63 -0.10
CA TRP A 245 19.56 1.79 -0.25
C TRP A 245 19.30 0.60 -1.19
N ALA A 246 18.16 -0.09 -1.07
CA ALA A 246 17.81 -1.17 -2.00
C ALA A 246 17.66 -0.67 -3.46
N LEU A 247 17.10 0.53 -3.65
CA LEU A 247 17.00 1.15 -4.97
C LEU A 247 18.36 1.51 -5.56
N SER A 248 19.30 2.03 -4.75
CA SER A 248 20.65 2.33 -5.24
C SER A 248 21.44 1.08 -5.63
N GLN A 249 21.10 -0.08 -5.05
CA GLN A 249 21.63 -1.39 -5.42
C GLN A 249 20.90 -2.03 -6.63
N GLY A 250 19.90 -1.38 -7.22
CA GLY A 250 19.08 -1.95 -8.31
C GLY A 250 18.15 -3.10 -7.89
N ASN A 251 17.97 -3.34 -6.60
CA ASN A 251 17.12 -4.42 -6.09
C ASN A 251 15.68 -3.94 -5.89
N TYR A 252 14.92 -3.88 -6.99
CA TYR A 252 13.53 -3.43 -7.00
C TYR A 252 12.58 -4.32 -6.17
N ALA A 253 12.83 -5.63 -6.12
CA ALA A 253 12.03 -6.58 -5.33
C ALA A 253 12.14 -6.30 -3.82
N ARG A 254 13.34 -6.02 -3.32
CA ARG A 254 13.53 -5.62 -1.92
C ARG A 254 12.96 -4.23 -1.65
N ALA A 255 13.14 -3.29 -2.57
CA ALA A 255 12.58 -1.95 -2.44
C ALA A 255 11.04 -1.94 -2.36
N SER A 256 10.35 -2.82 -3.12
CA SER A 256 8.90 -2.95 -3.06
C SER A 256 8.42 -3.56 -1.74
N GLN A 257 9.14 -4.55 -1.20
CA GLN A 257 8.89 -5.10 0.14
C GLN A 257 9.02 -4.04 1.23
N LEU A 258 10.09 -3.25 1.19
CA LEU A 258 10.32 -2.17 2.15
C LEU A 258 9.27 -1.06 2.02
N ALA A 259 8.81 -0.76 0.80
CA ALA A 259 7.71 0.18 0.59
C ALA A 259 6.41 -0.29 1.27
N TRP A 260 6.14 -1.59 1.26
CA TRP A 260 5.00 -2.16 1.98
C TRP A 260 5.14 -2.00 3.49
N GLN A 261 6.33 -2.25 4.05
CA GLN A 261 6.58 -2.01 5.49
C GLN A 261 6.36 -0.55 5.86
N VAL A 262 6.85 0.40 5.05
CA VAL A 262 6.61 1.84 5.28
C VAL A 262 5.10 2.16 5.36
N ARG A 263 4.29 1.60 4.46
CA ARG A 263 2.82 1.79 4.49
C ARG A 263 2.21 1.19 5.74
N ARG A 264 2.59 -0.04 6.10
CA ARG A 264 2.11 -0.72 7.31
C ARG A 264 2.41 0.09 8.58
N PHE A 265 3.65 0.54 8.77
CA PHE A 265 4.01 1.33 9.95
C PHE A 265 3.41 2.73 9.95
N THR A 266 3.12 3.31 8.78
CA THR A 266 2.35 4.56 8.70
C THR A 266 0.93 4.36 9.22
N ALA A 267 0.23 3.31 8.76
CA ALA A 267 -1.12 3.01 9.23
C ALA A 267 -1.16 2.69 10.74
N LEU A 268 -0.16 1.96 11.24
CA LEU A 268 -0.03 1.58 12.65
C LEU A 268 0.28 2.79 13.56
N MET A 269 1.10 3.73 13.08
CA MET A 269 1.33 5.01 13.74
C MET A 269 0.04 5.84 13.82
N GLU A 270 -0.69 5.95 12.71
CA GLU A 270 -1.97 6.68 12.65
C GLU A 270 -3.03 6.07 13.56
N SER A 271 -3.12 4.74 13.65
CA SER A 271 -4.07 4.08 14.57
C SER A 271 -3.75 4.40 16.02
N PHE A 272 -2.47 4.40 16.43
CA PHE A 272 -2.10 4.76 17.80
C PHE A 272 -2.33 6.23 18.13
N HIS A 273 -2.15 7.14 17.16
CA HIS A 273 -2.52 8.54 17.36
C HIS A 273 -4.02 8.70 17.58
N ARG A 274 -4.85 8.07 16.73
CA ARG A 274 -6.32 8.12 16.89
C ARG A 274 -6.77 7.53 18.22
N GLU A 275 -6.17 6.42 18.64
CA GLU A 275 -6.49 5.77 19.91
C GLU A 275 -6.06 6.62 21.11
N ALA A 276 -4.88 7.25 21.04
CA ALA A 276 -4.42 8.18 22.06
C ALA A 276 -5.36 9.39 22.20
N ASP A 277 -5.77 9.97 21.07
CA ASP A 277 -6.67 11.13 21.05
C ASP A 277 -8.06 10.76 21.60
N ALA A 278 -8.59 9.58 21.23
CA ALA A 278 -9.84 9.07 21.79
C ALA A 278 -9.77 8.90 23.32
N LYS A 279 -8.64 8.39 23.83
CA LYS A 279 -8.42 8.22 25.28
C LYS A 279 -8.30 9.55 26.03
N VAL A 280 -7.70 10.57 25.41
CA VAL A 280 -7.66 11.93 25.99
C VAL A 280 -9.07 12.51 26.12
N VAL A 281 -9.92 12.33 25.11
CA VAL A 281 -11.32 12.78 25.14
C VAL A 281 -12.13 12.02 26.19
N GLU A 282 -11.98 10.70 26.28
CA GLU A 282 -12.62 9.86 27.30
C GLU A 282 -12.24 10.31 28.72
N GLY A 283 -10.96 10.59 28.95
CA GLY A 283 -10.48 11.10 30.23
C GLY A 283 -11.08 12.46 30.58
N ALA A 284 -11.16 13.39 29.60
CA ALA A 284 -11.77 14.70 29.82
C ALA A 284 -13.26 14.62 30.17
N ILE A 285 -14.02 13.72 29.52
CA ILE A 285 -15.44 13.48 29.82
C ILE A 285 -15.63 12.94 31.24
N ASN A 286 -14.77 12.00 31.66
CA ASN A 286 -14.86 11.40 32.99
C ASN A 286 -14.49 12.37 34.13
N VAL A 287 -13.70 13.40 33.86
CA VAL A 287 -13.34 14.43 34.86
C VAL A 287 -14.48 15.45 35.06
N MET A 288 -15.34 15.66 34.06
CA MET A 288 -16.46 16.62 34.14
C MET A 288 -17.73 16.05 34.79
N ARG A 289 -17.78 14.74 35.02
CA ARG A 289 -18.94 14.04 35.58
C ARG A 289 -18.76 13.81 37.07
#